data_AF-A0A177KZN6-F1
#
_entry.id   AF-A0A177KZN6-F1
#
_cell.length_a   1.000
_cell.length_b   1.000
_cell.length_c   1.000
_cell.angle_alpha   90.00
_cell.angle_beta   90.00
_cell.angle_gamma   90.00
#
_symmetry.space_group_name_H-M   'P 1'
#
loop_
_entity.id
_entity.type
_entity.pdbx_description
1 polymer ?
#
loop_
_entity_poly.entity_id
_entity_poly.type
_entity_poly.pdbx_seq_one_letter_code
_entity_poly.pdbx_strand_id
1 'polypeptide(L)'
;MNNNGDQFQNKLEEIEIDLLLEGIYRYYGFDFRNYTLPFLHRRIWNRIRAEKISSISGLQERILHDPFVMKKLFNDFSINV
;
A
#
# COMPACT_ATOMS: atom_id res chain seq x y z
N MET A 1 -17.93 11.18 -20.78
CA MET A 1 -18.32 10.80 -19.41
C MET A 1 -17.05 10.81 -18.57
N ASN A 2 -16.94 11.83 -17.73
CA ASN A 2 -15.94 12.23 -16.72
C ASN A 2 -14.57 11.53 -16.59
N ASN A 3 -13.59 11.92 -17.41
CA ASN A 3 -12.15 11.65 -17.19
C ASN A 3 -11.58 12.26 -15.89
N ASN A 4 -12.28 13.20 -15.26
CA ASN A 4 -11.79 13.88 -14.07
C ASN A 4 -11.89 13.00 -12.81
N GLY A 5 -12.91 12.14 -12.71
CA GLY A 5 -13.12 11.28 -11.54
C GLY A 5 -11.99 10.29 -11.33
N ASP A 6 -11.56 9.63 -12.41
CA ASP A 6 -10.47 8.66 -12.39
C ASP A 6 -9.12 9.32 -12.06
N GLN A 7 -8.90 10.56 -12.52
CA GLN A 7 -7.68 11.32 -12.18
C GLN A 7 -7.60 11.67 -10.69
N PHE A 8 -8.72 12.06 -10.07
CA PHE A 8 -8.75 12.34 -8.63
C PHE A 8 -8.54 11.06 -7.80
N GLN A 9 -9.10 9.93 -8.24
CA GLN A 9 -8.88 8.64 -7.57
C GLN A 9 -7.43 8.20 -7.66
N ASN A 10 -6.80 8.28 -8.84
CA ASN A 10 -5.38 7.95 -9.01
C ASN A 10 -4.48 8.82 -8.11
N LYS A 11 -4.75 10.13 -8.05
CA LYS A 11 -3.99 11.05 -7.19
C LYS A 11 -4.17 10.74 -5.71
N LEU A 12 -5.39 10.37 -5.28
CA LEU A 12 -5.63 9.98 -3.90
C LEU A 12 -4.87 8.70 -3.56
N GLU A 13 -4.93 7.67 -4.41
CA GLU A 13 -4.21 6.42 -4.20
C GLU A 13 -2.70 6.63 -4.12
N GLU A 14 -2.12 7.50 -4.96
CA GLU A 14 -0.70 7.88 -4.86
C GLU A 14 -0.35 8.44 -3.47
N ILE A 15 -1.18 9.36 -2.95
CA ILE A 15 -1.00 9.93 -1.60
C ILE A 15 -1.12 8.84 -0.53
N GLU A 16 -2.12 7.95 -0.63
CA GLU A 16 -2.30 6.87 0.34
C GLU A 16 -1.12 5.88 0.31
N ILE A 17 -0.55 5.61 -0.86
CA ILE A 17 0.65 4.78 -0.98
C ILE A 17 1.83 5.46 -0.29
N ASP A 18 2.07 6.74 -0.56
CA ASP A 18 3.17 7.48 0.07
C ASP A 18 3.05 7.48 1.60
N LEU A 19 1.85 7.70 2.13
CA LEU A 19 1.57 7.66 3.57
C LEU A 19 1.76 6.26 4.16
N LEU A 20 1.32 5.21 3.45
CA LEU A 20 1.55 3.83 3.84
C LEU A 20 3.04 3.52 3.95
N LEU A 21 3.83 3.86 2.92
CA LEU A 21 5.27 3.59 2.89
C LEU A 21 6.01 4.38 3.97
N GLU A 22 5.66 5.65 4.16
CA GLU A 22 6.24 6.48 5.21
C GLU A 22 5.90 5.95 6.61
N GLY A 23 4.65 5.52 6.83
CA GLY A 23 4.22 4.89 8.08
C GLY A 23 4.99 3.60 8.38
N ILE A 24 5.17 2.75 7.37
CA ILE A 24 5.97 1.52 7.47
C ILE A 24 7.43 1.85 7.82
N TYR A 25 8.04 2.83 7.13
CA TYR A 25 9.41 3.24 7.39
C TYR A 25 9.57 3.76 8.83
N ARG A 26 8.68 4.65 9.28
CA ARG A 26 8.76 5.25 10.63
C ARG A 26 8.53 4.25 11.76
N TYR A 27 7.59 3.31 11.58
CA TYR A 27 7.19 2.41 12.66
C TYR A 27 7.96 1.08 12.66
N TYR A 28 8.22 0.52 11.48
CA TYR A 28 8.89 -0.78 11.33
C TYR A 28 10.33 -0.69 10.82
N GLY A 29 10.77 0.46 10.30
CA GLY A 29 12.14 0.66 9.79
C GLY A 29 12.43 0.08 8.40
N PHE A 30 11.44 -0.50 7.72
CA PHE A 30 11.61 -1.03 6.37
C PHE A 30 11.39 0.06 5.32
N ASP A 31 12.33 0.23 4.39
CA ASP A 31 12.26 1.25 3.36
C ASP A 31 11.95 0.66 1.98
N PHE A 32 10.72 0.85 1.52
CA PHE A 32 10.24 0.43 0.20
C PHE A 32 10.01 1.62 -0.75
N ARG A 33 10.37 2.84 -0.34
CA ARG A 33 10.09 4.08 -1.10
C ARG A 33 10.86 4.17 -2.42
N ASN A 34 11.89 3.35 -2.59
CA ASN A 34 12.67 3.26 -3.82
C ASN A 34 12.03 2.33 -4.88
N TYR A 35 10.90 1.68 -4.58
CA TYR A 35 10.23 0.79 -5.52
C TYR A 35 9.35 1.58 -6.48
N THR A 36 9.16 1.06 -7.69
CA THR A 36 8.30 1.72 -8.68
C THR A 36 6.84 1.63 -8.27
N LEU A 37 6.09 2.71 -8.50
CA LEU A 37 4.68 2.79 -8.15
C LEU A 37 3.83 1.65 -8.77
N PRO A 38 3.99 1.26 -10.06
CA PRO A 38 3.23 0.14 -10.62
C PRO A 38 3.51 -1.21 -9.94
N PHE A 39 4.75 -1.42 -9.46
CA PHE A 39 5.09 -2.62 -8.71
C PHE A 39 4.37 -2.65 -7.36
N LEU A 40 4.45 -1.55 -6.61
CA LEU A 40 3.83 -1.41 -5.29
C LEU A 40 2.31 -1.51 -5.38
N HIS A 41 1.70 -0.78 -6.31
CA HIS A 41 0.25 -0.72 -6.52
C HIS A 41 -0.36 -2.11 -6.67
N ARG A 42 0.19 -2.95 -7.56
CA ARG A 42 -0.28 -4.32 -7.77
C ARG A 42 -0.21 -5.16 -6.50
N ARG A 43 0.88 -5.07 -5.74
CA ARG A 43 1.09 -5.85 -4.51
C ARG A 43 0.16 -5.40 -3.39
N ILE A 44 0.02 -4.09 -3.20
CA ILE A 44 -0.87 -3.46 -2.24
C ILE A 44 -2.32 -3.88 -2.51
N TRP A 45 -2.79 -3.78 -3.76
CA TRP A 45 -4.16 -4.16 -4.10
C TRP A 45 -4.43 -5.66 -3.96
N ASN A 46 -3.44 -6.52 -4.25
CA ASN A 46 -3.55 -7.94 -3.96
C ASN A 46 -3.72 -8.20 -2.46
N ARG A 47 -2.96 -7.50 -1.61
CA ARG A 47 -3.07 -7.58 -0.15
C ARG A 47 -4.43 -7.06 0.34
N ILE A 48 -4.89 -5.92 -0.15
CA ILE A 48 -6.22 -5.36 0.18
C ILE A 48 -7.34 -6.37 -0.10
N ARG A 49 -7.33 -7.00 -1.28
CA ARG A 49 -8.33 -8.02 -1.64
C ARG A 49 -8.23 -9.25 -0.75
N ALA A 50 -7.02 -9.70 -0.42
CA ALA A 50 -6.81 -10.86 0.44
C ALA A 50 -7.29 -10.63 1.88
N GLU A 51 -7.10 -9.41 2.42
CA GLU A 51 -7.55 -9.03 3.76
C GLU A 51 -8.98 -8.47 3.79
N LYS A 52 -9.67 -8.39 2.64
CA LYS A 52 -11.03 -7.82 2.46
C LYS A 52 -11.16 -6.38 2.98
N ILE A 53 -10.15 -5.56 2.71
CA ILE A 53 -10.10 -4.14 3.08
C ILE A 53 -10.63 -3.29 1.91
N SER A 54 -11.13 -2.09 2.18
CA SER A 54 -11.76 -1.21 1.18
C SER A 54 -10.85 -0.12 0.59
N SER A 55 -9.72 0.20 1.22
CA SER A 55 -8.80 1.26 0.77
C SER A 55 -7.35 1.02 1.22
N ILE A 56 -6.42 1.78 0.65
CA ILE A 56 -5.00 1.74 1.03
C ILE A 56 -4.83 2.33 2.44
N SER A 57 -5.57 3.38 2.80
CA SER A 57 -5.59 3.89 4.18
C SER A 57 -6.09 2.83 5.19
N GLY A 58 -7.08 2.01 4.82
CA GLY A 58 -7.53 0.91 5.68
C GLY A 58 -6.48 -0.19 5.84
N LEU A 59 -5.68 -0.44 4.79
CA LEU A 59 -4.54 -1.34 4.89
C LEU A 59 -3.46 -0.76 5.81
N GLN A 60 -3.20 0.54 5.74
CA GLN A 60 -2.28 1.24 6.63
C GLN A 60 -2.70 1.11 8.10
N GLU A 61 -3.97 1.40 8.44
CA GLU A 61 -4.51 1.18 9.78
C GLU A 61 -4.21 -0.24 10.25
N ARG A 62 -4.55 -1.23 9.43
CA ARG A 62 -4.35 -2.64 9.78
C ARG A 62 -2.88 -2.97 10.00
N ILE A 63 -1.98 -2.50 9.14
CA ILE A 63 -0.54 -2.75 9.25
C ILE A 63 0.05 -2.13 10.52
N LEU A 64 -0.39 -0.93 10.91
CA LEU A 64 0.12 -0.26 12.10
C LEU A 64 -0.37 -0.91 13.40
N HIS A 65 -1.54 -1.57 13.38
CA HIS A 65 -2.14 -2.20 14.55
C HIS A 65 -2.03 -3.73 14.61
N ASP A 66 -1.68 -4.40 13.50
CA ASP A 66 -1.59 -5.86 13.39
C ASP A 66 -0.27 -6.27 12.70
N PRO A 67 0.77 -6.63 13.49
CA PRO A 67 2.08 -7.03 12.96
C PRO A 67 2.03 -8.24 12.02
N PHE A 68 0.99 -9.09 12.11
CA PHE A 68 0.83 -10.22 11.21
C PHE A 68 0.52 -9.75 9.78
N VAL A 69 -0.31 -8.72 9.63
CA VAL A 69 -0.61 -8.13 8.31
C VAL A 69 0.62 -7.45 7.74
N MET A 70 1.41 -6.76 8.56
CA MET A 70 2.70 -6.21 8.14
C MET A 70 3.65 -7.29 7.60
N LYS A 71 3.80 -8.41 8.32
CA LYS A 71 4.64 -9.53 7.87
C LYS A 71 4.21 -10.08 6.52
N LYS A 72 2.90 -10.16 6.25
CA LYS A 72 2.40 -10.58 4.95
C LYS A 72 2.74 -9.57 3.85
N LEU A 73 2.55 -8.27 4.09
CA LEU A 73 2.91 -7.23 3.12
C LEU A 73 4.42 -7.22 2.82
N PHE A 74 5.26 -7.36 3.85
CA PHE A 74 6.71 -7.46 3.71
C PHE A 74 7.10 -8.60 2.75
N ASN A 75 6.48 -9.77 2.92
CA ASN A 75 6.70 -10.90 2.03
C ASN A 75 6.23 -10.60 0.60
N ASP A 76 5.10 -9.90 0.43
CA ASP A 76 4.61 -9.51 -0.89
C ASP A 76 5.60 -8.60 -1.63
N PHE A 77 6.31 -7.71 -0.92
CA PHE A 77 7.30 -6.80 -1.50
C PHE A 77 8.68 -7.43 -1.71
N SER A 78 9.01 -8.49 -0.97
CA SER A 78 10.33 -9.12 -1.00
C SER A 78 10.48 -10.17 -2.11
N ILE A 79 9.42 -10.47 -2.85
CA ILE A 79 9.49 -11.40 -3.98
C ILE A 79 10.10 -10.69 -5.18
N ASN A 80 11.34 -11.05 -5.52
CA ASN A 80 11.93 -10.74 -6.83
C ASN A 80 11.10 -11.42 -7.93
N VAL A 81 10.70 -10.63 -8.93
CA VAL A 81 10.16 -11.11 -10.21
C VAL A 81 11.24 -10.90 -11.25
#